data_AF-A0A383F3H3-F1
#
_entry.id   AF-A0A383F3H3-F1
#
_cell.length_a   1.000
_cell.length_b   1.000
_cell.length_c   1.000
_cell.angle_alpha   90.00
_cell.angle_beta   90.00
_cell.angle_gamma   90.00
#
_symmetry.space_group_name_H-M   'P 1'
#
loop_
_entity.id
_entity.type
_entity.pdbx_description
1 polymer ?
#
loop_
_entity_poly.entity_id
_entity_poly.type
_entity_poly.pdbx_seq_one_letter_code
_entity_poly.pdbx_strand_id
1 'polypeptide(L)' 'MVDESNTELNDVNTADDLTETEKFDVIYSCLRCNTKVSSSELDRLPEIKCICGFRVFTKIRPPVVKTVK' A
#
# COMPACT_ATOMS: atom_id res chain seq x y z
N MET A 1 2.37 -31.61 36.98
CA MET A 1 1.12 -30.92 37.34
C MET A 1 1.47 -29.44 37.49
N VAL A 2 1.37 -28.69 36.38
CA VAL A 2 1.31 -27.23 36.30
C VAL A 2 0.84 -26.88 34.88
N ASP A 3 0.01 -25.87 34.81
CA ASP A 3 -1.23 -25.80 34.04
C ASP A 3 -1.10 -25.39 32.56
N GLU A 4 -2.08 -25.85 31.78
CA GLU A 4 -2.52 -25.22 30.54
C GLU A 4 -2.88 -23.75 30.79
N SER A 5 -2.41 -22.84 29.93
CA SER A 5 -2.94 -21.48 29.87
C SER A 5 -2.93 -21.00 28.41
N ASN A 6 -4.10 -21.20 27.80
CA ASN A 6 -4.68 -20.47 26.68
C ASN A 6 -4.20 -19.01 26.63
N THR A 7 -3.57 -18.59 25.53
CA THR A 7 -3.40 -17.17 25.23
C THR A 7 -4.31 -16.82 24.06
N GLU A 8 -5.45 -16.25 24.44
CA GLU A 8 -6.45 -15.70 23.54
C GLU A 8 -5.90 -14.46 22.82
N LEU A 9 -6.23 -14.39 21.52
CA LEU A 9 -6.61 -13.21 20.75
C LEU A 9 -5.81 -11.91 21.00
N ASN A 10 -5.06 -11.52 19.97
CA ASN A 10 -4.97 -10.11 19.60
C ASN A 10 -5.24 -9.99 18.11
N ASP A 11 -6.54 -10.02 17.77
CA ASP A 11 -7.08 -9.37 16.59
C ASP A 11 -6.63 -7.90 16.63
N VAL A 12 -5.55 -7.58 15.90
CA VAL A 12 -5.24 -6.20 15.57
C VAL A 12 -6.23 -5.79 14.49
N ASN A 13 -7.42 -5.44 14.96
CA ASN A 13 -8.41 -4.67 14.25
C ASN A 13 -7.83 -3.26 14.06
N THR A 14 -7.01 -3.07 13.02
CA THR A 14 -6.72 -1.72 12.52
C THR A 14 -7.92 -1.27 11.71
N ALA A 15 -8.95 -0.84 12.44
CA ALA A 15 -10.00 0.00 11.92
C ALA A 15 -9.37 1.35 11.57
N ASP A 16 -9.09 1.57 10.28
CA ASP A 16 -9.09 2.92 9.72
C ASP A 16 -9.61 2.90 8.28
N ASP A 17 -10.74 3.59 8.13
CA ASP A 17 -11.34 4.15 6.92
C ASP A 17 -12.35 3.31 6.12
N LEU A 18 -13.53 3.18 6.71
CA LEU A 18 -14.82 3.04 6.03
C LEU A 18 -15.08 4.26 5.12
N THR A 19 -14.57 4.22 3.90
CA THR A 19 -15.17 4.93 2.76
C THR A 19 -15.23 3.98 1.57
N GLU A 20 -16.41 3.38 1.34
CA GLU A 20 -16.80 2.62 0.14
C GLU A 20 -16.83 3.52 -1.11
N THR A 21 -15.68 4.07 -1.46
CA THR A 21 -15.35 4.46 -2.82
C THR A 21 -14.35 3.43 -3.26
N GLU A 22 -14.50 2.84 -4.43
CA GLU A 22 -13.51 1.91 -4.96
C GLU A 22 -12.14 2.61 -5.06
N LYS A 23 -11.37 2.56 -3.97
CA LYS A 23 -10.01 3.08 -3.88
C LYS A 23 -9.16 2.05 -4.60
N PHE A 24 -9.13 2.15 -5.93
CA PHE A 24 -8.16 1.43 -6.74
C PHE A 24 -6.79 1.72 -6.14
N ASP A 25 -6.11 0.68 -5.67
CA ASP A 25 -4.80 0.83 -5.06
C ASP A 25 -3.81 1.20 -6.18
N VAL A 26 -3.54 2.51 -6.31
CA VAL A 26 -2.66 3.03 -7.36
C VAL A 26 -1.23 2.80 -6.92
N ILE A 27 -0.60 1.78 -7.52
CA ILE A 27 0.79 1.44 -7.26
C ILE A 27 1.70 2.24 -8.19
N TYR A 28 2.68 2.92 -7.60
CA TYR A 28 3.74 3.64 -8.29
C TYR A 28 5.05 2.85 -8.20
N SER A 29 5.93 3.03 -9.18
CA SER A 29 7.28 2.47 -9.19
C SER A 29 8.31 3.60 -9.27
N CYS A 30 9.30 3.59 -8.40
CA CYS A 30 10.44 4.51 -8.52
C CYS A 30 11.25 4.19 -9.79
N LEU A 31 11.66 5.22 -10.53
CA LEU A 31 12.41 5.04 -11.79
C LEU A 31 13.87 4.61 -11.56
N ARG A 32 14.44 4.88 -10.37
CA ARG A 32 15.85 4.58 -10.06
C ARG A 32 16.08 3.22 -9.39
N CYS A 33 15.21 2.84 -8.46
CA CYS A 33 15.36 1.60 -7.67
C CYS A 33 14.20 0.62 -7.85
N ASN A 34 13.21 0.94 -8.69
CA ASN A 34 12.05 0.10 -8.99
C ASN A 34 11.22 -0.32 -7.76
N THR A 35 11.38 0.37 -6.63
CA THR A 35 10.56 0.15 -5.44
C THR A 35 9.12 0.52 -5.75
N LYS A 36 8.21 -0.41 -5.43
CA LYS A 36 6.76 -0.22 -5.55
C LYS A 36 6.27 0.46 -4.28
N VAL A 37 5.53 1.55 -4.44
CA VAL A 37 5.05 2.40 -3.35
C VAL A 37 3.60 2.75 -3.64
N SER A 38 2.70 2.66 -2.66
CA SER A 38 1.28 2.99 -2.82
C SER A 38 1.02 4.49 -2.69
N SER A 39 -0.13 4.97 -3.18
CA SER A 39 -0.51 6.39 -3.00
C SER A 39 -0.60 6.78 -1.53
N SER A 40 -1.07 5.88 -0.67
CA SER A 40 -1.21 6.13 0.77
C SER A 40 0.12 6.30 1.50
N GLU A 41 1.20 5.67 1.03
CA GLU A 41 2.56 5.88 1.55
C GLU A 41 3.13 7.24 1.12
N LEU A 42 2.76 7.72 -0.07
CA LEU A 42 3.14 9.03 -0.60
C LEU A 42 2.42 10.17 0.14
N ASP A 43 1.16 9.99 0.51
CA ASP A 43 0.35 11.00 1.21
C ASP A 43 0.76 11.20 2.67
N ARG A 44 1.38 10.17 3.29
CA ARG A 44 1.89 10.25 4.68
C ARG A 44 3.15 11.11 4.79
N LEU A 45 3.91 11.26 3.71
CA LEU A 45 5.11 12.09 3.70
C LEU A 45 4.76 13.48 3.13
N PRO A 46 5.22 14.58 3.76
CA PRO A 46 4.98 15.93 3.25
C PRO A 46 5.68 16.20 1.90
N GLU A 47 6.60 15.32 1.48
CA GLU A 47 7.22 15.32 0.16
C GLU A 47 7.17 13.93 -0.49
N ILE A 48 6.80 13.90 -1.77
CA ILE A 48 6.84 12.70 -2.59
C ILE A 48 8.27 12.29 -2.93
N LYS A 49 8.81 11.35 -2.16
CA LYS A 49 10.21 10.92 -2.27
C LYS A 49 10.31 9.42 -2.06
N CYS A 50 11.12 8.77 -2.89
CA CYS A 50 11.46 7.36 -2.68
C CYS A 50 12.53 7.23 -1.58
N ILE A 51 12.60 6.07 -0.92
CA ILE A 51 13.64 5.73 0.06
C ILE A 51 15.07 5.93 -0.48
N CYS A 52 15.26 5.89 -1.81
CA CYS A 52 16.53 6.09 -2.48
C CYS A 52 16.88 7.57 -2.75
N GLY A 53 16.00 8.50 -2.38
CA GLY A 53 16.18 9.93 -2.60
C GLY A 53 15.61 10.48 -3.91
N PHE A 54 15.14 9.62 -4.81
CA PHE A 54 14.61 10.00 -6.10
C PHE A 54 13.13 10.42 -6.01
N ARG A 55 12.71 11.43 -6.78
CA ARG A 55 11.36 12.02 -6.74
C ARG A 55 10.46 11.66 -7.92
N VAL A 56 10.96 10.90 -8.90
CA VAL A 56 10.19 10.52 -10.08
C VAL A 56 9.67 9.09 -9.93
N PHE A 57 8.35 8.97 -10.05
CA PHE A 57 7.61 7.72 -9.97
C PHE A 57 6.77 7.51 -11.23
N THR A 58 6.69 6.26 -11.70
CA THR A 58 5.84 5.84 -12.82
C THR A 58 4.66 5.05 -12.29
N LYS A 59 3.43 5.38 -12.71
CA LYS A 59 2.22 4.63 -12.34
C LYS A 59 2.19 3.29 -13.07
N ILE A 60 2.02 2.19 -12.32
CA ILE A 60 1.88 0.86 -12.89
C ILE A 60 0.47 0.72 -13.47
N ARG A 61 0.38 0.16 -14.69
CA ARG A 61 -0.91 -0.07 -15.34
C ARG A 61 -1.69 -1.16 -14.60
N PRO A 62 -2.94 -0.93 -14.19
CA PRO A 62 -3.79 -1.96 -13.61
C PRO A 62 -4.05 -3.10 -14.62
N PRO A 63 -4.31 -4.33 -14.16
CA PRO A 63 -4.56 -5.49 -15.02
C PRO A 63 -5.89 -5.43 -15.80
N VAL A 64 -6.67 -4.34 -15.66
CA VAL A 64 -7.89 -4.13 -16.43
C VAL A 64 -7.52 -3.93 -17.90
N VAL A 65 -7.69 -4.98 -18.68
CA VAL A 65 -7.44 -5.00 -20.12
C VAL A 65 -8.42 -4.05 -20.81
N LYS A 66 -7.89 -3.09 -21.57
CA LYS A 66 -8.70 -2.31 -22.51
C LYS A 66 -8.74 -3.11 -23.80
N THR A 67 -9.92 -3.56 -24.23
CA THR A 67 -10.09 -4.15 -25.56
C THR A 67 -9.95 -3.03 -26.59
N VAL A 68 -9.09 -3.24 -27.60
CA VAL A 68 -8.98 -2.36 -28.76
C VAL A 68 -9.85 -3.00 -29.85
N LYS A 69 -10.81 -2.24 -30.38
CA LYS A 69 -11.76 -2.71 -31.40
C LYS A 69 -11.06 -2.94 -32.74
#